data_AF-A0A849PWH3-F1
#
_entry.id   AF-A0A849PWH3-F1
#
_cell.length_a   1.000
_cell.length_b   1.000
_cell.length_c   1.000
_cell.angle_alpha   90.00
_cell.angle_beta   90.00
_cell.angle_gamma   90.00
#
_symmetry.space_group_name_H-M   'P 1'
#
loop_
_entity.id
_entity.type
_entity.pdbx_description
1 polymer ?
#
loop_
_entity_poly.entity_id
_entity_poly.type
_entity_poly.pdbx_seq_one_letter_code
_entity_poly.pdbx_strand_id
1 'polypeptide(L)'
;MKVVLLRHTQDPDRVCAAAAASCYSADGASDLHQDLSDKKVRRLLERTVGRGHHSVVEHAVFTFSLEGVSRTLTHQLVRHRIASYSQQSQRYVRFDAAT
;
A
#
# COMPACT_ATOMS: atom_id res chain seq x y z
N MET A 1 6.00 -12.79 16.73
CA MET A 1 5.62 -11.72 15.77
C MET A 1 4.49 -12.23 14.89
N LYS A 2 3.37 -11.52 14.88
CA LYS A 2 2.20 -11.82 14.05
C LYS A 2 1.91 -10.61 13.15
N VAL A 3 1.70 -10.87 11.86
CA VAL A 3 1.44 -9.85 10.85
C VAL A 3 0.16 -10.21 10.12
N VAL A 4 -0.81 -9.29 10.11
CA VAL A 4 -2.12 -9.53 9.49
C VAL A 4 -2.44 -8.38 8.55
N LEU A 5 -2.77 -8.67 7.29
CA LEU A 5 -3.33 -7.69 6.37
C LEU A 5 -4.79 -7.42 6.79
N LEU A 6 -5.06 -6.21 7.29
CA LEU A 6 -6.40 -5.80 7.69
C LEU A 6 -7.22 -5.30 6.51
N ARG A 7 -6.57 -4.52 5.63
CA ARG A 7 -7.22 -3.91 4.46
C ARG A 7 -6.23 -3.63 3.36
N HIS A 8 -6.70 -3.62 2.12
CA HIS A 8 -5.98 -3.08 0.98
C HIS A 8 -6.94 -2.40 0.00
N THR A 9 -6.36 -1.66 -0.94
CA THR A 9 -7.03 -1.11 -2.12
C THR A 9 -7.57 -2.27 -2.97
N GLN A 10 -8.84 -2.25 -3.34
CA GLN A 10 -9.40 -3.28 -4.22
C GLN A 10 -8.75 -3.22 -5.59
N ASP A 11 -8.38 -4.38 -6.14
CA ASP A 11 -7.69 -4.51 -7.43
C ASP A 11 -6.52 -3.52 -7.61
N PRO A 12 -5.52 -3.55 -6.71
CA PRO A 12 -4.50 -2.50 -6.61
C PRO A 12 -3.72 -2.33 -7.92
N ASP A 13 -3.43 -3.43 -8.62
CA ASP A 13 -2.76 -3.40 -9.92
C ASP A 13 -3.59 -2.67 -10.98
N ARG A 14 -4.91 -2.88 -11.01
CA ARG A 14 -5.80 -2.20 -11.95
C ARG A 14 -5.90 -0.70 -11.65
N VAL A 15 -5.95 -0.33 -10.37
CA VAL A 15 -5.94 1.09 -9.96
C VAL A 15 -4.65 1.77 -10.42
N CYS A 16 -3.49 1.17 -10.14
CA CYS A 16 -2.19 1.71 -10.54
C CYS A 16 -2.03 1.75 -12.07
N ALA A 17 -2.52 0.72 -12.79
CA ALA A 17 -2.46 0.67 -14.25
C ALA A 17 -3.37 1.72 -14.90
N ALA A 18 -4.58 1.91 -14.38
CA ALA A 18 -5.50 2.94 -14.85
C ALA A 18 -4.93 4.34 -14.63
N ALA A 19 -4.35 4.61 -13.45
CA ALA A 19 -3.65 5.86 -13.16
C ALA A 19 -2.50 6.10 -14.16
N ALA A 20 -1.65 5.08 -14.37
CA ALA A 20 -0.55 5.17 -15.35
C ALA A 20 -1.03 5.42 -16.78
N ALA A 21 -2.11 4.76 -17.21
CA ALA A 21 -2.67 4.91 -18.55
C ALA A 21 -3.31 6.29 -18.75
N SER A 22 -4.01 6.81 -17.74
CA SER A 22 -4.69 8.11 -17.82
C SER A 22 -3.76 9.29 -18.07
N CYS A 23 -2.48 9.18 -17.69
CA CYS A 23 -1.49 10.22 -17.98
C CYS A 23 -1.20 10.42 -19.48
N TYR A 24 -1.55 9.43 -20.32
CA TYR A 24 -1.24 9.41 -21.76
C TYR A 24 -2.41 8.95 -22.63
N SER A 25 -3.62 8.87 -22.06
CA SER A 25 -4.85 8.49 -22.76
C SER A 25 -5.80 9.68 -22.87
N ALA A 26 -6.65 9.69 -23.89
CA ALA A 26 -7.80 10.58 -23.93
C ALA A 26 -8.92 10.13 -22.97
N ASP A 27 -8.94 8.83 -22.64
CA ASP A 27 -9.91 8.22 -21.73
C ASP A 27 -9.57 8.49 -20.26
N GLY A 28 -10.59 8.63 -19.43
CA GLY A 28 -10.43 8.81 -17.99
C GLY A 28 -9.98 7.54 -17.28
N ALA A 29 -9.37 7.70 -16.09
CA ALA A 29 -8.96 6.56 -15.26
C ALA A 29 -10.14 5.65 -14.87
N SER A 30 -11.36 6.19 -14.75
CA SER A 30 -12.58 5.42 -14.50
C SER A 30 -12.87 4.39 -15.59
N ASP A 31 -12.72 4.79 -16.85
CA ASP A 31 -13.07 3.99 -18.01
C ASP A 31 -11.97 2.95 -18.25
N LEU A 32 -10.72 3.40 -18.16
CA LEU A 32 -9.54 2.53 -18.23
C LEU A 32 -9.52 1.46 -17.13
N HIS A 33 -10.04 1.77 -15.93
CA HIS A 33 -10.10 0.79 -14.86
C HIS A 33 -11.02 -0.40 -15.18
N GLN A 34 -12.07 -0.19 -15.98
CA GLN A 34 -13.03 -1.22 -16.38
C GLN A 34 -12.55 -2.00 -17.61
N ASP A 35 -11.93 -1.31 -18.58
CA ASP A 35 -11.64 -1.87 -19.90
C ASP A 35 -10.29 -2.59 -20.02
N LEU A 36 -9.43 -2.45 -19.02
CA LEU A 36 -8.10 -3.08 -19.03
C LEU A 36 -8.17 -4.57 -18.68
N SER A 37 -7.78 -5.42 -19.63
CA SER A 37 -7.54 -6.85 -19.36
C SER A 37 -6.33 -7.06 -18.44
N ASP A 38 -6.34 -8.13 -17.65
CA ASP A 38 -5.27 -8.43 -16.68
C ASP A 38 -3.87 -8.53 -17.32
N LYS A 39 -3.80 -9.03 -18.56
CA LYS A 39 -2.54 -9.08 -19.32
C LYS A 39 -2.03 -7.68 -19.66
N LYS A 40 -2.94 -6.75 -20.01
CA LYS A 40 -2.59 -5.36 -20.33
C LYS A 40 -2.20 -4.59 -19.06
N VAL A 41 -2.88 -4.84 -17.94
CA VAL A 41 -2.55 -4.30 -16.60
C VAL A 41 -1.11 -4.65 -16.23
N ARG A 42 -0.75 -5.94 -16.21
CA ARG A 42 0.63 -6.37 -15.89
C ARG A 42 1.67 -5.71 -16.80
N ARG A 43 1.47 -5.82 -18.13
CA ARG A 43 2.41 -5.27 -19.11
C ARG A 43 2.57 -3.75 -19.00
N LEU A 44 1.53 -3.04 -18.59
CA LEU A 44 1.60 -1.60 -18.37
C LEU A 44 2.40 -1.29 -17.11
N LEU A 45 2.07 -1.92 -15.98
CA LEU A 45 2.79 -1.71 -14.72
C LEU A 45 4.28 -2.05 -14.84
N GLU A 46 4.62 -3.21 -15.40
CA GLU A 46 6.00 -3.63 -15.61
C GLU A 46 6.80 -2.59 -16.41
N ARG A 47 6.22 -2.07 -17.51
CA ARG A 47 6.88 -1.04 -18.33
C ARG A 47 6.97 0.30 -17.63
N THR A 48 5.90 0.73 -16.95
CA THR A 48 5.85 2.03 -16.28
C THR A 48 6.83 2.07 -15.11
N VAL A 49 6.82 1.06 -14.25
CA VAL A 49 7.76 0.92 -13.14
C VAL A 49 9.19 0.69 -13.66
N GLY A 50 9.36 -0.13 -14.70
CA GLY A 50 10.67 -0.36 -15.33
C GLY A 50 11.29 0.88 -15.96
N ARG A 51 10.50 1.91 -16.25
CA ARG A 51 10.96 3.24 -16.70
C ARG A 51 11.21 4.24 -15.57
N GLY A 52 11.03 3.83 -14.31
CA GLY A 52 11.25 4.68 -13.14
C GLY A 52 10.05 5.55 -12.75
N HIS A 53 8.89 5.37 -13.37
CA HIS A 53 7.68 6.13 -13.03
C HIS A 53 7.00 5.53 -11.79
N HIS A 54 7.63 5.67 -10.63
CA HIS A 54 7.21 4.99 -9.39
C HIS A 54 5.98 5.62 -8.72
N SER A 55 5.63 6.88 -9.04
CA SER A 55 4.46 7.54 -8.45
C SER A 55 3.16 6.77 -8.67
N VAL A 56 3.05 5.99 -9.75
CA VAL A 56 1.84 5.24 -10.08
C VAL A 56 1.53 4.12 -9.07
N VAL A 57 2.55 3.57 -8.38
CA VAL A 57 2.31 2.51 -7.39
C VAL A 57 1.86 3.06 -6.03
N GLU A 58 1.97 4.37 -5.80
CA GLU A 58 1.53 5.02 -4.57
C GLU A 58 0.00 5.01 -4.42
N HIS A 59 -0.74 4.77 -5.51
CA HIS A 59 -2.19 4.61 -5.48
C HIS A 59 -2.65 3.29 -4.83
N ALA A 60 -1.77 2.31 -4.65
CA ALA A 60 -2.07 1.07 -3.95
C ALA A 60 -1.69 1.17 -2.46
N VAL A 61 -2.72 1.23 -1.60
CA VAL A 61 -2.55 1.32 -0.14
C VAL A 61 -2.88 -0.01 0.53
N PHE A 62 -2.05 -0.39 1.51
CA PHE A 62 -2.19 -1.59 2.34
C PHE A 62 -2.13 -1.21 3.82
N THR A 63 -2.94 -1.87 4.65
CA THR A 63 -3.02 -1.63 6.09
C THR A 63 -2.81 -2.95 6.83
N PHE A 64 -1.82 -2.97 7.71
CA PHE A 64 -1.42 -4.16 8.47
C PHE A 64 -1.59 -3.97 9.97
N SER A 65 -1.98 -5.05 10.66
CA SER A 65 -1.79 -5.23 12.11
C SER A 65 -0.44 -5.88 12.34
N LEU A 66 0.37 -5.28 13.22
CA LEU A 66 1.66 -5.81 13.65
C LEU A 66 1.59 -6.08 15.16
N GLU A 67 1.60 -7.35 15.55
CA GLU A 67 1.41 -7.81 16.92
C GLU A 67 2.65 -8.57 17.43
N GLY A 68 2.92 -8.46 18.74
CA GLY A 68 4.05 -9.13 19.37
C GLY A 68 5.41 -8.69 18.79
N VAL A 69 5.58 -7.37 18.59
CA VAL A 69 6.81 -6.72 18.14
C VAL A 69 7.40 -5.85 19.25
N SER A 70 8.73 -5.66 19.26
CA SER A 70 9.39 -4.87 20.28
C SER A 70 9.19 -3.36 20.09
N ARG A 71 9.35 -2.60 21.18
CA ARG A 71 9.32 -1.13 21.11
C ARG A 71 10.44 -0.58 20.22
N THR A 72 11.63 -1.16 20.33
CA THR A 72 12.79 -0.81 19.49
C THR A 72 12.49 -0.98 18.00
N LEU A 73 11.81 -2.06 17.62
CA LEU A 73 11.36 -2.28 16.24
C LEU A 73 10.43 -1.14 15.81
N THR A 74 9.40 -0.83 16.59
CA THR A 74 8.46 0.24 16.24
C THR A 74 9.12 1.62 16.16
N HIS A 75 10.16 1.88 16.96
CA HIS A 75 10.95 3.12 16.88
C HIS A 75 11.74 3.27 15.58
N GLN A 76 12.14 2.17 14.93
CA GLN A 76 12.72 2.21 13.59
C GLN A 76 11.63 2.30 12.53
N LEU A 77 10.53 1.55 12.69
CA LEU A 77 9.44 1.51 11.72
C LEU A 77 8.83 2.89 11.47
N VAL A 78 8.56 3.66 12.52
CA VAL A 78 7.93 5.00 12.40
C VAL A 78 8.85 6.05 11.75
N ARG A 79 10.11 5.71 11.44
CA ARG A 79 11.02 6.60 10.68
C ARG A 79 10.69 6.63 9.20
N HIS A 80 9.92 5.66 8.70
CA HIS A 80 9.37 5.68 7.34
C HIS A 80 8.18 6.65 7.28
N ARG A 81 8.45 7.88 6.82
CA ARG A 81 7.47 8.98 6.91
C ARG A 81 6.29 8.88 5.93
N ILE A 82 6.44 8.11 4.85
CA ILE A 82 5.39 7.88 3.85
C ILE A 82 4.61 6.62 4.26
N ALA A 83 3.91 6.73 5.38
CA ALA A 83 3.05 5.70 5.95
C ALA A 83 2.18 6.32 7.05
N SER A 84 1.13 5.62 7.47
CA SER A 84 0.26 6.04 8.57
C SER A 84 0.30 5.01 9.69
N TYR A 85 0.43 5.48 10.93
CA TYR A 85 0.63 4.61 12.09
C TYR A 85 -0.40 4.88 13.19
N SER A 86 -0.90 3.81 13.78
CA SER A 86 -1.59 3.83 15.07
C SER A 86 -0.94 2.77 15.95
N GLN A 87 -0.39 3.20 17.08
CA GLN A 87 0.35 2.33 18.00
C GLN A 87 -0.33 2.31 19.36
N GLN A 88 -0.38 1.14 19.98
CA GLN A 88 -0.85 0.98 21.35
C GLN A 88 -0.09 1.94 22.28
N SER A 89 -0.84 2.79 22.96
CA SER A 89 -0.29 3.83 23.83
C SER A 89 0.00 3.27 25.22
N GLN A 90 1.26 3.35 25.64
CA GLN A 90 1.69 2.97 26.99
C GLN A 90 1.13 3.91 28.08
N ARG A 91 0.61 5.08 27.68
CA ARG A 91 -0.07 6.01 28.60
C ARG A 91 -1.45 5.53 29.03
N TYR A 92 -2.08 4.67 28.23
CA TYR A 92 -3.45 4.20 28.44
C TYR A 92 -3.55 2.70 28.66
N VAL A 93 -2.64 1.92 28.08
CA VAL A 93 -2.61 0.46 28.24
C VAL A 93 -1.42 0.08 29.10
N ARG A 94 -1.70 -0.50 30.27
CA ARG A 94 -0.67 -1.10 31.12
C ARG A 94 -0.17 -2.38 30.46
N PHE A 95 1.14 -2.54 30.40
CA PHE A 95 1.72 -3.86 30.16
C PHE A 95 1.71 -4.57 31.50
N ASP A 96 0.62 -5.27 31.82
CA ASP A 96 0.69 -6.19 32.93
C ASP A 96 1.74 -7.24 32.56
N ALA A 97 2.73 -7.41 33.43
CA ALA A 97 3.73 -8.45 33.29
C ALA A 97 3.06 -9.81 33.48
N ALA A 98 2.46 -10.33 32.42
CA ALA A 98 1.91 -11.68 32.36
C ALA A 98 1.79 -12.13 30.90
N THR A 99 2.91 -12.53 30.30
CA THR A 99 3.25 -13.92 29.95
C THR A 99 4.64 -13.93 29.31
#